data_AF-A0AA38LGY9-F1
#
_entry.id   AF-A0AA38LGY9-F1
#
_cell.length_a   1.000
_cell.length_b   1.000
_cell.length_c   1.000
_cell.angle_alpha   90.00
_cell.angle_beta   90.00
_cell.angle_gamma   90.00
#
_symmetry.space_group_name_H-M   'P 1'
#
loop_
_entity.id
_entity.type
_entity.pdbx_description
1 polymer ?
#
loop_
_entity_poly.entity_id
_entity_poly.type
_entity_poly.pdbx_seq_one_letter_code
_entity_poly.pdbx_strand_id
1 'polypeptide(L)'
;VKCVEVFREFYQTKTKHRKLTWIYSLGTCNLSGKFNPKSMELIVTTYQAAALLLFNSSEKLSYAEVKSQLNLTDEDIVRLLHSLACAKYKILLKEPNTKSVTQTDCFEFNANFTDKMRRIKIPLPPVDEKKKVIEDVDKDRRYAIDASVVRIMKSRKVLSHSQLVTECVEQLGRMFKPDFKAIKKRIEDLITREYLERDKDNPYMFRYLA
;
A
#
# COMPACT_ATOMS: atom_id res chain seq x y z
N VAL A 1 21.32 -10.15 -6.39
CA VAL A 1 21.74 -8.72 -6.27
C VAL A 1 22.29 -8.17 -7.59
N LYS A 2 23.17 -8.89 -8.29
CA LYS A 2 23.81 -8.45 -9.55
C LYS A 2 22.87 -7.85 -10.61
N CYS A 3 21.72 -8.47 -10.93
CA CYS A 3 20.83 -7.94 -11.98
C CYS A 3 20.18 -6.59 -11.63
N VAL A 4 19.91 -6.36 -10.34
CA VAL A 4 19.29 -5.11 -9.84
C VAL A 4 20.27 -3.95 -9.97
N GLU A 5 21.54 -4.19 -9.67
CA GLU A 5 22.62 -3.20 -9.77
C GLU A 5 22.93 -2.88 -11.23
N VAL A 6 23.11 -3.91 -12.07
CA VAL A 6 23.35 -3.73 -13.51
C VAL A 6 22.23 -2.92 -14.17
N PHE A 7 20.97 -3.22 -13.84
CA PHE A 7 19.86 -2.45 -14.38
C PHE A 7 19.80 -1.02 -13.82
N ARG A 8 20.14 -0.83 -12.54
CA ARG A 8 20.19 0.50 -11.92
C ARG A 8 21.24 1.38 -12.62
N GLU A 9 22.43 0.85 -12.87
CA GLU A 9 23.50 1.55 -13.60
C GLU A 9 23.03 1.92 -15.01
N PHE A 10 22.47 0.95 -15.75
CA PHE A 10 21.90 1.20 -17.08
C PHE A 10 20.82 2.30 -17.03
N TYR A 11 19.89 2.26 -16.07
CA TYR A 11 18.81 3.24 -15.96
C TYR A 11 19.33 4.65 -15.67
N GLN A 12 20.36 4.77 -14.84
CA GLN A 12 21.01 6.05 -14.51
C GLN A 12 21.70 6.68 -15.72
N THR A 13 22.27 5.88 -16.63
CA THR A 13 22.86 6.41 -17.88
C THR A 13 21.82 7.10 -18.76
N LYS A 14 20.58 6.57 -18.81
CA LYS A 14 19.49 7.13 -19.63
C LYS A 14 18.72 8.26 -18.94
N THR A 15 18.61 8.25 -17.62
CA THR A 15 17.77 9.20 -16.88
C THR A 15 18.49 9.78 -15.66
N LYS A 16 19.16 10.93 -15.85
CA LYS A 16 19.96 11.58 -14.80
C LYS A 16 19.14 12.27 -13.70
N HIS A 17 17.88 12.62 -13.96
CA HIS A 17 17.01 13.35 -13.01
C HIS A 17 15.91 12.48 -12.37
N ARG A 18 15.98 11.16 -12.52
CA ARG A 18 15.00 10.22 -11.94
C ARG A 18 15.69 9.27 -10.96
N LYS A 19 14.99 8.92 -9.88
CA LYS A 19 15.44 7.91 -8.91
C LYS A 19 14.66 6.62 -9.13
N LEU A 20 15.37 5.52 -9.34
CA LEU A 20 14.76 4.19 -9.43
C LEU A 20 14.54 3.62 -8.03
N THR A 21 13.29 3.33 -7.69
CA THR A 21 12.88 2.66 -6.45
C THR A 21 12.26 1.32 -6.79
N TRP A 22 12.78 0.24 -6.21
CA TRP A 22 12.26 -1.11 -6.42
C TRP A 22 11.11 -1.40 -5.45
N ILE A 23 9.99 -1.85 -5.99
CA ILE A 23 8.80 -2.21 -5.21
C ILE A 23 8.60 -3.72 -5.34
N TYR A 24 9.23 -4.49 -4.45
CA TYR A 24 9.23 -5.96 -4.51
C TYR A 24 7.86 -6.60 -4.27
N SER A 25 6.94 -5.89 -3.61
CA SER A 25 5.56 -6.35 -3.40
C SER A 25 4.76 -6.51 -4.69
N LEU A 26 5.14 -5.80 -5.76
CA LEU A 26 4.49 -5.86 -7.08
C LEU A 26 5.15 -6.87 -8.03
N GLY A 27 6.27 -7.47 -7.61
CA GLY A 27 7.04 -8.39 -8.44
C GLY A 27 6.43 -9.80 -8.48
N THR A 28 6.61 -10.46 -9.63
CA THR A 28 6.28 -11.88 -9.84
C THR A 28 7.54 -12.64 -10.27
N CYS A 29 7.61 -13.90 -9.89
CA CYS A 29 8.73 -14.79 -10.15
C CYS A 29 8.21 -16.16 -10.59
N ASN A 30 8.91 -16.77 -11.54
CA ASN A 30 8.69 -18.15 -11.95
C ASN A 30 9.80 -19.01 -11.32
N LEU A 31 9.42 -19.96 -10.46
CA LEU A 31 10.33 -20.90 -9.83
C LEU A 31 10.12 -22.30 -10.39
N SER A 32 11.20 -23.05 -10.57
CA SER A 32 11.12 -24.49 -10.85
C SER A 32 11.31 -25.25 -9.55
N GLY A 33 10.24 -25.87 -9.05
CA GLY A 33 10.25 -26.72 -7.87
C GLY A 33 10.49 -28.18 -8.25
N LYS A 34 11.50 -28.80 -7.64
CA LYS A 34 11.77 -30.23 -7.77
C LYS A 34 11.01 -30.99 -6.67
N PHE A 35 9.85 -31.52 -7.01
CA PHE A 35 9.09 -32.41 -6.13
C PHE A 35 9.36 -33.87 -6.50
N ASN A 36 9.22 -34.79 -5.54
CA ASN A 36 9.46 -36.22 -5.74
C ASN A 36 8.62 -36.80 -6.90
N PRO A 37 7.31 -36.48 -7.03
CA PRO A 37 6.49 -37.06 -8.10
C PRO A 37 6.78 -36.47 -9.48
N LYS A 38 7.13 -35.17 -9.54
CA LYS A 38 7.42 -34.44 -10.77
C LYS A 38 7.99 -33.05 -10.50
N SER A 39 8.76 -32.52 -11.44
CA SER A 39 9.12 -31.09 -11.44
C SER A 39 7.93 -30.22 -11.86
N MET A 40 7.73 -29.09 -11.18
CA MET A 40 6.62 -28.16 -11.40
C MET A 40 7.12 -26.71 -11.46
N GLU A 41 6.42 -25.87 -12.22
CA GLU A 41 6.68 -24.43 -12.29
C GLU A 41 5.70 -23.67 -11.39
N LEU A 42 6.22 -22.88 -10.46
CA LEU A 42 5.48 -22.07 -9.51
C LEU A 42 5.57 -20.60 -9.92
N ILE A 43 4.42 -19.99 -10.21
CA ILE A 43 4.31 -18.55 -10.41
C ILE A 43 3.93 -17.94 -9.06
N VAL A 44 4.85 -17.21 -8.48
CA VAL A 44 4.75 -16.67 -7.11
C VAL A 44 5.12 -15.19 -7.09
N THR A 45 4.83 -14.49 -6.00
CA THR A 45 5.34 -13.14 -5.78
C THR A 45 6.81 -13.17 -5.38
N THR A 46 7.49 -12.02 -5.46
CA THR A 46 8.91 -11.92 -5.08
C THR A 46 9.17 -12.35 -3.63
N TYR A 47 8.28 -11.99 -2.69
CA TYR A 47 8.45 -12.41 -1.30
C TYR A 47 8.20 -13.91 -1.11
N GLN A 48 7.16 -14.48 -1.74
CA GLN A 48 6.93 -15.92 -1.72
C GLN A 48 8.13 -16.68 -2.30
N ALA A 49 8.73 -16.16 -3.37
CA ALA A 49 9.94 -16.75 -3.94
C ALA A 49 11.13 -16.70 -2.96
N ALA A 50 11.36 -15.54 -2.33
CA ALA A 50 12.42 -15.39 -1.34
C ALA A 50 12.24 -16.37 -0.18
N ALA A 51 11.02 -16.54 0.33
CA ALA A 51 10.71 -17.49 1.38
C ALA A 51 10.98 -18.95 0.96
N LEU A 52 10.51 -19.36 -0.22
CA LEU A 52 10.75 -20.70 -0.74
C LEU A 52 12.24 -21.00 -0.96
N LEU A 53 13.03 -19.99 -1.35
CA LEU A 53 14.48 -20.15 -1.53
C LEU A 53 15.21 -20.43 -0.21
N LEU A 54 14.70 -19.99 0.94
CA LEU A 54 15.29 -20.30 2.25
C LEU A 54 15.28 -21.81 2.52
N PHE A 55 14.25 -22.51 2.05
CA PHE A 55 14.11 -23.96 2.23
C PHE A 55 15.07 -24.79 1.36
N ASN A 56 15.84 -24.17 0.45
CA ASN A 56 16.91 -24.86 -0.26
C ASN A 56 18.14 -25.12 0.63
N SER A 57 18.29 -24.34 1.71
CA SER A 57 19.43 -24.44 2.65
C SER A 57 19.02 -25.04 4.00
N SER A 58 17.73 -25.15 4.28
CA SER A 58 17.21 -25.66 5.55
C SER A 58 15.90 -26.40 5.30
N GLU A 59 15.80 -27.64 5.77
CA GLU A 59 14.58 -28.44 5.56
C GLU A 59 13.40 -27.90 6.38
N LYS A 60 13.67 -27.42 7.60
CA LYS A 60 12.69 -26.89 8.54
C LYS A 60 13.11 -25.51 9.05
N LEU A 61 12.16 -24.58 9.10
CA LEU A 61 12.34 -23.21 9.58
C LEU A 61 11.16 -22.77 10.44
N SER A 62 11.44 -22.10 11.55
CA SER A 62 10.43 -21.45 12.39
C SER A 62 9.96 -20.13 11.79
N TYR A 63 8.77 -19.66 12.20
CA TYR A 63 8.27 -18.34 11.85
C TYR A 63 9.29 -17.22 12.16
N ALA A 64 9.95 -17.29 13.33
CA ALA A 64 10.90 -16.28 13.77
C ALA A 64 12.15 -16.23 12.87
N GLU A 65 12.65 -17.39 12.43
CA GLU A 65 13.79 -17.47 11.50
C GLU A 65 13.43 -16.94 10.12
N VAL A 66 12.27 -17.32 9.58
CA VAL A 66 11.79 -16.80 8.28
C VAL A 66 11.62 -15.28 8.36
N LYS A 67 11.04 -14.76 9.44
CA LYS A 67 10.88 -13.32 9.66
C LYS A 67 12.23 -12.60 9.74
N SER A 68 13.17 -13.15 10.50
CA SER A 68 14.51 -12.58 10.67
C SER A 68 15.27 -12.51 9.34
N GLN A 69 15.19 -13.58 8.54
CA GLN A 69 15.90 -13.66 7.26
C GLN A 69 15.27 -12.79 6.16
N LEU A 70 13.94 -12.69 6.11
CA LEU A 70 13.24 -11.90 5.10
C LEU A 70 13.08 -10.42 5.47
N ASN A 71 13.20 -10.09 6.78
CA ASN A 71 13.05 -8.74 7.32
C ASN A 71 11.74 -8.04 6.88
N LEU A 72 10.62 -8.77 6.95
CA LEU A 72 9.28 -8.29 6.61
C LEU A 72 8.44 -8.05 7.87
N THR A 73 7.34 -7.31 7.70
CA THR A 73 6.36 -7.09 8.78
C THR A 73 5.64 -8.39 9.14
N ASP A 74 5.10 -8.48 10.36
CA ASP A 74 4.32 -9.66 10.78
C ASP A 74 3.10 -9.89 9.88
N GLU A 75 2.41 -8.81 9.47
CA GLU A 75 1.26 -8.88 8.57
C GLU A 75 1.63 -9.53 7.23
N ASP A 76 2.77 -9.14 6.66
CA ASP A 76 3.26 -9.67 5.39
C ASP A 76 3.72 -11.14 5.51
N ILE A 77 4.46 -11.48 6.58
CA ILE A 77 4.95 -12.85 6.80
C ILE A 77 3.78 -13.81 7.04
N VAL A 78 2.82 -13.45 7.89
CA VAL A 78 1.63 -14.28 8.16
C VAL A 78 0.88 -14.56 6.86
N ARG A 79 0.65 -13.52 6.05
CA ARG A 79 -0.05 -13.63 4.76
C ARG A 79 0.72 -14.50 3.77
N LEU A 80 2.03 -14.32 3.71
CA LEU A 80 2.93 -15.09 2.86
C LEU A 80 2.93 -16.57 3.25
N LEU A 81 3.14 -16.89 4.53
CA LEU A 81 3.21 -18.26 5.01
C LEU A 81 1.85 -18.96 4.91
N HIS A 82 0.76 -18.23 5.18
CA HIS A 82 -0.59 -18.74 4.98
C HIS A 82 -0.83 -19.14 3.51
N SER A 83 -0.34 -18.34 2.55
CA SER A 83 -0.47 -18.64 1.12
C SER A 83 0.28 -19.90 0.66
N LEU A 84 1.39 -20.24 1.34
CA LEU A 84 2.27 -21.36 0.99
C LEU A 84 1.95 -22.64 1.77
N ALA A 85 1.36 -22.54 2.96
CA ALA A 85 1.16 -23.68 3.87
C ALA A 85 -0.31 -24.02 4.16
N CYS A 86 -1.18 -23.01 4.28
CA CYS A 86 -2.56 -23.19 4.76
C CYS A 86 -3.61 -23.15 3.63
N ALA A 87 -3.29 -22.45 2.54
CA ALA A 87 -4.21 -22.24 1.42
C ALA A 87 -4.34 -23.49 0.52
N LYS A 88 -4.83 -23.28 -0.71
CA LYS A 88 -5.07 -24.35 -1.69
C LYS A 88 -3.81 -25.17 -2.00
N TYR A 89 -2.66 -24.51 -2.10
CA TYR A 89 -1.39 -25.12 -2.51
C TYR A 89 -0.48 -25.26 -1.29
N LYS A 90 -0.46 -26.45 -0.69
CA LYS A 90 0.35 -26.77 0.51
C LYS A 90 1.79 -27.14 0.12
N ILE A 91 2.52 -26.15 -0.36
CA ILE A 91 3.94 -26.31 -0.73
C ILE A 91 4.81 -26.43 0.53
N LEU A 92 4.40 -25.79 1.62
CA LEU A 92 4.99 -25.96 2.94
C LEU A 92 4.04 -26.76 3.83
N LEU A 93 4.60 -27.69 4.60
CA LEU A 93 3.94 -28.33 5.73
C LEU A 93 4.10 -27.43 6.95
N LYS A 94 3.07 -27.38 7.79
CA LYS A 94 3.01 -26.52 8.97
C LYS A 94 2.78 -27.36 10.21
N GLU A 95 3.53 -27.08 11.25
CA GLU A 95 3.37 -27.67 12.58
C GLU A 95 3.18 -26.57 13.63
N PRO A 96 2.04 -26.56 14.37
CA PRO A 96 0.86 -27.41 14.24
C PRO A 96 0.04 -27.12 12.96
N ASN A 97 -0.61 -28.15 12.41
CA ASN A 97 -1.44 -28.08 11.20
C ASN A 97 -2.80 -27.41 11.49
N THR A 98 -2.77 -26.09 11.64
CA THR A 98 -3.95 -25.23 11.83
C THR A 98 -4.17 -24.32 10.64
N LYS A 99 -5.37 -23.76 10.53
CA LYS A 99 -5.75 -22.85 9.44
C LYS A 99 -5.12 -21.46 9.55
N SER A 100 -4.63 -21.07 10.73
CA SER A 100 -3.97 -19.80 11.00
C SER A 100 -2.47 -19.98 11.16
N VAL A 101 -1.71 -18.93 10.84
CA VAL A 101 -0.27 -18.86 11.11
C VAL A 101 -0.03 -18.05 12.37
N THR A 102 0.78 -18.59 13.28
CA THR A 102 1.19 -18.02 14.56
C THR A 102 2.71 -17.97 14.64
N GLN A 103 3.23 -17.16 15.56
CA GLN A 103 4.67 -16.91 15.67
C GLN A 103 5.48 -18.10 16.21
N THR A 104 4.82 -19.11 16.77
CA THR A 104 5.43 -20.34 17.28
C THR A 104 5.45 -21.47 16.25
N ASP A 105 4.88 -21.25 15.07
CA ASP A 105 4.74 -22.31 14.07
C ASP A 105 6.07 -22.60 13.37
N CYS A 106 6.25 -23.87 13.01
CA CYS A 106 7.34 -24.35 12.17
C CYS A 106 6.83 -24.77 10.80
N PHE A 107 7.68 -24.57 9.79
CA PHE A 107 7.39 -24.85 8.40
C PHE A 107 8.46 -25.76 7.82
N GLU A 108 8.04 -26.69 6.96
CA GLU A 108 8.91 -27.65 6.28
C GLU A 108 8.51 -27.76 4.81
N PHE A 109 9.46 -28.04 3.92
CA PHE A 109 9.16 -28.21 2.50
C PHE A 109 8.39 -29.51 2.20
N ASN A 110 7.25 -29.42 1.52
CA ASN A 110 6.47 -30.59 1.13
C ASN A 110 7.00 -31.22 -0.17
N ALA A 111 8.01 -32.08 -0.07
CA ALA A 111 8.60 -32.77 -1.23
C ALA A 111 7.61 -33.68 -1.99
N ASN A 112 6.52 -34.10 -1.35
CA ASN A 112 5.50 -34.99 -1.91
C ASN A 112 4.28 -34.23 -2.49
N PHE A 113 4.34 -32.91 -2.55
CA PHE A 113 3.28 -32.11 -3.15
C PHE A 113 3.03 -32.50 -4.62
N THR A 114 1.74 -32.55 -5.00
CA THR A 114 1.32 -32.85 -6.37
C THR A 114 0.08 -32.04 -6.73
N ASP A 115 -0.01 -31.64 -8.00
CA ASP A 115 -1.19 -31.00 -8.60
C ASP A 115 -1.42 -31.58 -9.99
N LYS A 116 -2.61 -31.42 -10.57
CA LYS A 116 -2.87 -31.86 -11.95
C LYS A 116 -2.06 -31.03 -12.96
N MET A 117 -1.94 -29.72 -12.73
CA MET A 117 -1.22 -28.80 -13.61
C MET A 117 0.29 -28.87 -13.35
N ARG A 118 1.11 -28.71 -14.39
CA ARG A 118 2.58 -28.59 -14.23
C ARG A 118 3.03 -27.17 -13.88
N ARG A 119 2.20 -26.18 -14.20
CA ARG A 119 2.44 -24.76 -13.94
C ARG A 119 1.29 -24.22 -13.10
N ILE A 120 1.58 -23.77 -11.88
CA ILE A 120 0.59 -23.27 -10.93
C ILE A 120 0.92 -21.86 -10.49
N LYS A 121 -0.11 -21.02 -10.32
CA LYS A 121 0.02 -19.68 -9.77
C LYS A 121 -0.48 -19.69 -8.33
N ILE A 122 0.36 -19.26 -7.40
CA ILE A 122 0.01 -19.20 -5.97
C ILE A 122 -0.49 -17.79 -5.67
N PRO A 123 -1.80 -17.59 -5.41
CA PRO A 123 -2.31 -16.28 -5.06
C PRO A 123 -1.91 -15.92 -3.63
N LEU A 124 -1.58 -14.65 -3.41
CA LEU A 124 -1.61 -14.09 -2.06
C LEU A 124 -3.05 -13.82 -1.64
N PRO A 125 -3.41 -14.03 -0.36
CA PRO A 125 -4.67 -13.54 0.19
C PRO A 125 -4.85 -12.05 -0.12
N PRO A 126 -6.05 -11.55 -0.46
CA PRO A 126 -6.26 -10.13 -0.66
C PRO A 126 -5.99 -9.36 0.64
N VAL A 127 -5.37 -8.18 0.54
CA VAL A 127 -5.29 -7.23 1.67
C VAL A 127 -6.52 -6.36 1.63
N ASP A 128 -7.15 -6.14 2.78
CA ASP A 128 -8.20 -5.12 2.90
C ASP A 128 -7.56 -3.73 3.02
N GLU A 129 -7.02 -3.22 1.91
CA GLU A 129 -6.43 -1.87 1.84
C GLU A 129 -7.47 -0.76 1.80
N LYS A 130 -8.77 -1.10 1.80
CA LYS A 130 -9.86 -0.13 1.67
C LYS A 130 -9.74 1.01 2.67
N LYS A 131 -9.38 0.72 3.92
CA LYS A 131 -9.22 1.75 4.96
C LYS A 131 -8.10 2.74 4.63
N LYS A 132 -6.92 2.26 4.24
CA LYS A 132 -5.78 3.13 3.87
C LYS A 132 -6.11 4.00 2.66
N VAL A 133 -6.73 3.41 1.63
CA VAL A 133 -7.16 4.15 0.43
C VAL A 133 -8.19 5.22 0.78
N ILE A 134 -9.18 4.91 1.63
CA ILE A 134 -10.18 5.88 2.07
C ILE A 134 -9.51 7.03 2.84
N GLU A 135 -8.60 6.71 3.76
CA GLU A 135 -7.88 7.72 4.54
C GLU A 135 -7.09 8.67 3.64
N ASP A 136 -6.37 8.15 2.64
CA ASP A 136 -5.58 8.95 1.70
C ASP A 136 -6.46 9.83 0.81
N VAL A 137 -7.57 9.29 0.30
CA VAL A 137 -8.59 10.08 -0.42
C VAL A 137 -9.13 11.21 0.47
N ASP A 138 -9.39 10.94 1.74
CA ASP A 138 -9.84 11.97 2.67
C ASP A 138 -8.75 12.99 3.00
N LYS A 139 -7.45 12.64 2.93
CA LYS A 139 -6.36 13.63 3.03
C LYS A 139 -6.34 14.55 1.81
N ASP A 140 -6.41 13.97 0.62
CA ASP A 140 -6.37 14.72 -0.64
C ASP A 140 -7.55 15.67 -0.77
N ARG A 141 -8.74 15.24 -0.37
CA ARG A 141 -9.94 16.09 -0.31
C ARG A 141 -9.75 17.31 0.59
N ARG A 142 -9.08 17.17 1.74
CA ARG A 142 -8.79 18.31 2.64
C ARG A 142 -7.89 19.33 1.96
N TYR A 143 -6.83 18.88 1.30
CA TYR A 143 -5.93 19.77 0.56
C TYR A 143 -6.62 20.45 -0.63
N ALA A 144 -7.48 19.73 -1.35
CA ALA A 144 -8.28 20.30 -2.42
C ALA A 144 -9.23 21.40 -1.93
N ILE A 145 -9.88 21.18 -0.77
CA ILE A 145 -10.73 22.21 -0.14
C ILE A 145 -9.91 23.43 0.26
N ASP A 146 -8.77 23.25 0.92
CA ASP A 146 -7.88 24.37 1.30
C ASP A 146 -7.48 25.20 0.09
N ALA A 147 -7.00 24.53 -0.96
CA ALA A 147 -6.57 25.18 -2.19
C ALA A 147 -7.71 25.91 -2.89
N SER A 148 -8.93 25.35 -2.86
CA SER A 148 -10.13 25.99 -3.41
C SER A 148 -10.49 27.26 -2.64
N VAL A 149 -10.58 27.18 -1.31
CA VAL A 149 -10.89 28.32 -0.43
C VAL A 149 -9.86 29.44 -0.60
N VAL A 150 -8.56 29.11 -0.56
CA VAL A 150 -7.49 30.10 -0.74
C VAL A 150 -7.54 30.74 -2.13
N ARG A 151 -7.83 29.98 -3.18
CA ARG A 151 -7.96 30.51 -4.56
C ARG A 151 -9.11 31.51 -4.68
N ILE A 152 -10.28 31.16 -4.14
CA ILE A 152 -11.47 32.04 -4.14
C ILE A 152 -11.17 33.32 -3.36
N MET A 153 -10.67 33.18 -2.13
CA MET A 153 -10.39 34.31 -1.24
C MET A 153 -9.27 35.21 -1.76
N LYS A 154 -8.25 34.65 -2.41
CA LYS A 154 -7.18 35.44 -3.06
C LYS A 154 -7.71 36.34 -4.18
N SER A 155 -8.73 35.89 -4.91
CA SER A 155 -9.38 36.63 -5.99
C SER A 155 -10.38 37.67 -5.46
N ARG A 156 -11.28 37.27 -4.57
CA ARG A 156 -12.37 38.12 -4.05
C ARG A 156 -11.93 39.09 -2.96
N LYS A 157 -10.84 38.79 -2.25
CA LYS A 157 -10.27 39.50 -1.08
C LYS A 157 -11.17 39.56 0.15
N VAL A 158 -12.47 39.79 -0.03
CA VAL A 158 -13.51 39.75 1.01
C VAL A 158 -14.70 38.96 0.47
N LEU A 159 -15.21 38.00 1.26
CA LEU A 159 -16.36 37.18 0.84
C LEU A 159 -17.18 36.72 2.04
N SER A 160 -18.50 36.63 1.88
CA SER A 160 -19.37 36.07 2.93
C SER A 160 -19.21 34.56 3.05
N HIS A 161 -19.49 34.01 4.24
CA HIS A 161 -19.43 32.57 4.48
C HIS A 161 -20.30 31.76 3.50
N SER A 162 -21.53 32.20 3.26
CA SER A 162 -22.47 31.52 2.35
C SER A 162 -21.93 31.47 0.91
N GLN A 163 -21.41 32.60 0.41
CA GLN A 163 -20.85 32.69 -0.93
C GLN A 163 -19.58 31.87 -1.07
N LEU A 164 -18.67 31.94 -0.08
CA LEU A 164 -17.43 31.17 -0.09
C LEU A 164 -17.69 29.67 -0.13
N VAL A 165 -18.64 29.20 0.67
CA VAL A 165 -19.02 27.79 0.70
C VAL A 165 -19.65 27.38 -0.62
N THR A 166 -20.56 28.19 -1.18
CA THR A 166 -21.22 27.89 -2.47
C THR A 166 -20.22 27.81 -3.62
N GLU A 167 -19.34 28.82 -3.77
CA GLU A 167 -18.30 28.84 -4.80
C GLU A 167 -17.32 27.65 -4.63
N CYS A 168 -17.01 27.27 -3.38
CA CYS A 168 -16.14 26.13 -3.10
C CYS A 168 -16.79 24.78 -3.51
N VAL A 169 -18.09 24.60 -3.24
CA VAL A 169 -18.84 23.41 -3.67
C VAL A 169 -18.90 23.33 -5.20
N GLU A 170 -19.16 24.45 -5.87
CA GLU A 170 -19.23 24.52 -7.33
C GLU A 170 -17.88 24.19 -7.98
N GLN A 171 -16.80 24.79 -7.47
CA GLN A 171 -15.45 24.57 -7.99
C GLN A 171 -14.97 23.12 -7.79
N LEU A 172 -15.29 22.51 -6.66
CA LEU A 172 -14.89 21.13 -6.35
C LEU A 172 -15.83 20.08 -6.96
N GLY A 173 -17.05 20.44 -7.35
CA GLY A 173 -18.10 19.54 -7.83
C GLY A 173 -17.71 18.69 -9.04
N ARG A 174 -16.70 19.11 -9.81
CA ARG A 174 -16.13 18.32 -10.93
C ARG A 174 -15.29 17.13 -10.47
N MET A 175 -14.77 17.15 -9.24
CA MET A 175 -13.92 16.11 -8.68
C MET A 175 -14.64 15.30 -7.58
N PHE A 176 -15.32 16.00 -6.67
CA PHE A 176 -16.09 15.39 -5.59
C PHE A 176 -17.11 16.37 -5.03
N LYS A 177 -18.10 15.87 -4.29
CA LYS A 177 -19.06 16.71 -3.56
C LYS A 177 -18.57 16.90 -2.13
N PRO A 178 -17.93 18.03 -1.78
CA PRO A 178 -17.50 18.30 -0.41
C PRO A 178 -18.72 18.46 0.51
N ASP A 179 -18.61 17.93 1.73
CA ASP A 179 -19.59 18.21 2.79
C ASP A 179 -19.37 19.64 3.34
N PHE A 180 -20.48 20.34 3.62
CA PHE A 180 -20.50 21.66 4.25
C PHE A 180 -19.69 21.68 5.56
N LYS A 181 -19.80 20.63 6.37
CA LYS A 181 -19.05 20.49 7.62
C LYS A 181 -17.53 20.43 7.38
N ALA A 182 -17.11 19.75 6.31
CA ALA A 182 -15.71 19.65 5.94
C ALA A 182 -15.15 21.02 5.50
N ILE A 183 -15.89 21.75 4.66
CA ILE A 183 -15.51 23.11 4.22
C ILE A 183 -15.38 24.05 5.42
N LYS A 184 -16.37 24.05 6.32
CA LYS A 184 -16.34 24.88 7.54
C LYS A 184 -15.12 24.58 8.39
N LYS A 185 -14.81 23.30 8.63
CA LYS A 185 -13.60 22.91 9.38
C LYS A 185 -12.33 23.42 8.71
N ARG A 186 -12.23 23.34 7.38
CA ARG A 186 -11.06 23.85 6.64
C ARG A 186 -10.93 25.36 6.72
N ILE A 187 -12.04 26.10 6.71
CA ILE A 187 -12.01 27.57 6.87
C ILE A 187 -11.45 27.94 8.25
N GLU A 188 -11.88 27.29 9.33
CA GLU A 188 -11.33 27.59 10.67
C GLU A 188 -9.82 27.24 10.78
N ASP A 189 -9.40 26.12 10.18
CA ASP A 189 -7.97 25.77 10.08
C ASP A 189 -7.17 26.83 9.30
N LEU A 190 -7.73 27.39 8.23
CA LEU A 190 -7.10 28.44 7.43
C LEU A 190 -7.04 29.79 8.15
N ILE A 191 -8.01 30.08 9.03
CA ILE A 191 -7.96 31.25 9.92
C ILE A 191 -6.85 31.08 10.95
N THR A 192 -6.77 29.90 11.56
CA THR A 192 -5.71 29.57 12.55
C THR A 192 -4.31 29.64 11.94
N ARG A 193 -4.19 29.37 10.64
CA ARG A 193 -2.95 29.46 9.85
C ARG A 193 -2.73 30.84 9.22
N GLU A 194 -3.52 31.85 9.60
CA GLU A 194 -3.39 33.24 9.15
C GLU A 194 -3.52 33.44 7.62
N TYR A 195 -4.20 32.54 6.91
CA TYR A 195 -4.56 32.77 5.50
C TYR A 195 -5.81 33.63 5.36
N LEU A 196 -6.70 33.57 6.36
CA LEU A 196 -7.98 34.26 6.41
C LEU A 196 -8.16 34.89 7.79
N GLU A 197 -8.93 35.98 7.86
CA GLU A 197 -9.47 36.48 9.12
C GLU A 197 -10.97 36.70 9.00
N ARG A 198 -11.67 36.71 10.14
CA ARG A 198 -13.05 37.21 10.20
C ARG A 198 -13.00 38.72 10.19
N ASP A 199 -13.93 39.33 9.48
CA ASP A 199 -14.08 40.77 9.55
C ASP A 199 -14.47 41.21 10.98
N LYS A 200 -13.98 42.39 11.38
CA LYS A 200 -14.16 42.94 12.73
C LYS A 200 -15.61 43.33 13.02
N ASP A 201 -16.31 43.80 12.00
CA ASP A 201 -17.67 44.32 12.10
C ASP A 201 -18.71 43.23 11.78
N ASN A 202 -18.36 42.27 10.92
CA ASN A 202 -19.25 41.18 10.53
C ASN A 202 -18.56 39.79 10.58
N PRO A 203 -18.86 38.97 11.61
CA PRO A 203 -18.32 37.61 11.75
C PRO A 203 -18.68 36.63 10.62
N TYR A 204 -19.64 36.98 9.75
CA TYR A 204 -20.04 36.22 8.57
C TYR A 204 -19.25 36.59 7.30
N MET A 205 -18.34 37.57 7.36
CA MET A 205 -17.41 37.90 6.29
C MET A 205 -16.00 37.43 6.63
N PHE A 206 -15.30 36.94 5.62
CA PHE A 206 -13.89 36.60 5.70
C PHE A 206 -13.07 37.58 4.85
N ARG A 207 -11.85 37.88 5.28
CA ARG A 207 -10.86 38.65 4.53
C ARG A 207 -9.62 37.79 4.30
N TYR A 208 -8.99 37.95 3.14
CA TYR A 208 -7.76 37.25 2.80
C TYR A 208 -6.54 38.03 3.31
N LEU A 209 -5.63 37.34 4.00
CA LEU A 209 -4.48 37.94 4.69
C LEU A 209 -3.13 37.82 3.95
N ALA A 210 -3.01 36.86 3.03
CA ALA A 210 -1.75 36.52 2.36
C ALA A 210 -1.55 37.13 0.96
#